data_AF-A0A1V4LVZ1-F1
#
_entry.id   AF-A0A1V4LVZ1-F1
#
_cell.length_a   1.000
_cell.length_b   1.000
_cell.length_c   1.000
_cell.angle_alpha   90.00
_cell.angle_beta   90.00
_cell.angle_gamma   90.00
#
_symmetry.space_group_name_H-M   'P 1'
#
loop_
_entity.id
_entity.type
_entity.pdbx_description
1 polymer ?
#
loop_
_entity_poly.entity_id
_entity_poly.type
_entity_poly.pdbx_seq_one_letter_code
_entity_poly.pdbx_strand_id
1 'polypeptide(L)'
;MVSGSARDKLSAALLRDENEGYRTPDFSFDAGAFKGIYAERHYAMAMRRNDAAGIRRDDHVARYEDMLRNLKFYGAPHVAFLFMPVIGDSVRTAGDIGMYAQTLLLSLAAHGFAGTPQTVLGFYPGSSGNWPGDRLLHTFTLVGFKKTNLLTRDH
;
A
#
# COMPACT_ATOMS: atom_id res chain seq x y z
N MET A 1 -3.05 9.06 -11.05
CA MET A 1 -1.62 9.06 -10.64
C MET A 1 -1.32 10.38 -9.96
N VAL A 2 -0.53 10.39 -8.89
CA VAL A 2 -0.15 11.58 -8.13
C VAL A 2 1.38 11.64 -8.04
N SER A 3 1.96 12.83 -8.19
CA SER A 3 3.42 13.03 -8.20
C SER A 3 3.81 14.41 -7.68
N GLY A 4 5.10 14.58 -7.36
CA GLY A 4 5.65 15.85 -6.90
C GLY A 4 4.91 16.43 -5.70
N SER A 5 4.64 17.74 -5.71
CA SER A 5 4.00 18.45 -4.60
C SER A 5 2.61 17.90 -4.24
N ALA A 6 1.86 17.37 -5.20
CA ALA A 6 0.56 16.75 -4.93
C ALA A 6 0.72 15.44 -4.14
N ARG A 7 1.78 14.67 -4.44
CA ARG A 7 2.10 13.43 -3.70
C ARG A 7 2.58 13.76 -2.30
N ASP A 8 3.36 14.82 -2.14
CA ASP A 8 3.86 15.25 -0.82
C ASP A 8 2.73 15.75 0.08
N LYS A 9 1.80 16.54 -0.47
CA LYS A 9 0.58 16.95 0.23
C LYS A 9 -0.27 15.76 0.66
N LEU A 10 -0.44 14.77 -0.23
CA LEU A 10 -1.18 13.56 0.09
C LEU A 10 -0.49 12.75 1.20
N SER A 11 0.83 12.59 1.14
CA SER A 11 1.59 11.92 2.21
C SER A 11 1.44 12.63 3.56
N ALA A 12 1.52 13.96 3.57
CA ALA A 12 1.34 14.76 4.78
C ALA A 12 -0.06 14.60 5.38
N ALA A 13 -1.10 14.53 4.55
CA ALA A 13 -2.45 14.29 5.01
C ALA A 13 -2.64 12.89 5.60
N LEU A 14 -2.13 11.85 4.93
CA LEU A 14 -2.17 10.47 5.43
C LEU A 14 -1.49 10.34 6.80
N LEU A 15 -0.33 10.99 6.96
CA LEU A 15 0.42 10.98 8.23
C LEU A 15 -0.32 11.73 9.34
N ARG A 16 -0.96 12.87 9.03
CA ARG A 16 -1.77 13.60 10.00
C ARG A 16 -2.93 12.74 10.46
N ASP A 17 -3.67 12.15 9.53
CA ASP A 17 -4.85 11.34 9.83
C ASP A 17 -4.45 10.09 10.67
N GLU A 18 -3.31 9.46 10.37
CA GLU A 18 -2.76 8.39 11.21
C GLU A 18 -2.39 8.86 12.62
N ASN A 19 -1.75 10.02 12.76
CA ASN A 19 -1.38 10.58 14.07
C ASN A 19 -2.60 10.98 14.91
N GLU A 20 -3.67 11.44 14.27
CA GLU A 20 -4.94 11.79 14.89
C GLU A 20 -5.84 10.56 15.16
N GLY A 21 -5.42 9.37 14.72
CA GLY A 21 -6.21 8.13 14.83
C GLY A 21 -7.42 8.12 13.89
N TYR A 22 -7.47 9.02 12.91
CA TYR A 22 -8.54 9.11 11.92
C TYR A 22 -8.36 8.06 10.82
N ARG A 23 -8.85 6.85 11.10
CA ARG A 23 -8.94 5.76 10.13
C ARG A 23 -10.40 5.55 9.75
N THR A 24 -10.69 5.63 8.46
CA THR A 24 -12.03 5.42 7.89
C THR A 24 -11.98 4.25 6.91
N PRO A 25 -11.65 3.01 7.36
CA PRO A 25 -11.55 1.87 6.48
C PRO A 25 -12.79 1.69 5.61
N ASP A 26 -12.50 1.58 4.33
CA ASP A 26 -13.40 1.15 3.29
C ASP A 26 -13.93 -0.28 3.53
N PHE A 27 -13.07 -1.18 4.02
CA PHE A 27 -13.43 -2.56 4.38
C PHE A 27 -12.93 -2.92 5.76
N SER A 28 -13.66 -3.82 6.43
CA SER A 28 -13.15 -4.47 7.62
C SER A 28 -11.89 -5.28 7.26
N PHE A 29 -10.80 -4.98 7.95
CA PHE A 29 -9.61 -5.83 7.94
C PHE A 29 -9.55 -6.57 9.28
N ASP A 30 -9.82 -7.87 9.23
CA ASP A 30 -9.71 -8.75 10.40
C ASP A 30 -8.59 -9.75 10.18
N ALA A 31 -7.45 -9.53 10.84
CA ALA A 31 -6.34 -10.46 10.81
C ALA A 31 -6.69 -11.82 11.46
N GLY A 32 -7.68 -11.86 12.36
CA GLY A 32 -8.20 -13.09 12.98
C GLY A 32 -9.09 -13.93 12.05
N ALA A 33 -9.53 -13.37 10.92
CA ALA A 33 -10.30 -14.10 9.92
C ALA A 33 -9.44 -15.12 9.15
N PHE A 34 -8.11 -14.92 9.10
CA PHE A 34 -7.19 -15.91 8.53
C PHE A 34 -7.10 -17.11 9.48
N LYS A 35 -7.46 -18.30 8.98
CA LYS A 35 -7.45 -19.55 9.75
C LYS A 35 -6.58 -20.62 9.08
N GLY A 36 -6.02 -21.52 9.90
CA GLY A 36 -5.18 -22.64 9.45
C GLY A 36 -4.01 -22.17 8.58
N ILE A 37 -3.82 -22.81 7.42
CA ILE A 37 -2.73 -22.53 6.49
C ILE A 37 -2.67 -21.06 6.03
N TYR A 38 -3.82 -20.36 5.98
CA TYR A 38 -3.85 -18.95 5.58
C TYR A 38 -3.29 -18.04 6.68
N ALA A 39 -3.52 -18.36 7.96
CA ALA A 39 -2.92 -17.66 9.08
C ALA A 39 -1.39 -17.85 9.08
N GLU A 40 -0.94 -19.11 8.93
CA GLU A 40 0.47 -19.46 8.85
C GLU A 40 1.18 -18.69 7.73
N ARG A 41 0.57 -18.62 6.54
CA ARG A 41 1.10 -17.86 5.40
C ARG A 41 1.14 -16.36 5.68
N HIS A 42 0.10 -15.79 6.28
CA HIS A 42 0.06 -14.37 6.65
C HIS A 42 1.19 -14.03 7.64
N TYR A 43 1.38 -14.84 8.68
CA TYR A 43 2.47 -14.66 9.63
C TYR A 43 3.85 -14.86 9.00
N ALA A 44 4.03 -15.89 8.16
CA ALA A 44 5.30 -16.12 7.46
C ALA A 44 5.65 -14.97 6.50
N MET A 45 4.67 -14.42 5.79
CA MET A 45 4.84 -13.22 4.96
C MET A 45 5.28 -12.02 5.81
N ALA A 46 4.59 -11.76 6.93
CA ALA A 46 4.92 -10.64 7.82
C ALA A 46 6.32 -10.79 8.44
N MET A 47 6.73 -12.00 8.82
CA MET A 47 8.08 -12.26 9.33
C MET A 47 9.13 -11.99 8.26
N ARG A 48 8.99 -12.57 7.06
CA ARG A 48 9.93 -12.34 5.95
C ARG A 48 10.07 -10.86 5.59
N ARG A 49 8.96 -10.10 5.63
CA ARG A 49 8.98 -8.65 5.40
C ARG A 49 9.83 -7.93 6.46
N ASN A 50 9.62 -8.24 7.73
CA ASN A 50 10.36 -7.62 8.83
C ASN A 50 11.84 -8.01 8.80
N ASP A 51 12.15 -9.28 8.56
CA ASP A 51 13.53 -9.78 8.45
C ASP A 51 14.29 -9.07 7.32
N ALA A 52 13.66 -8.93 6.15
CA ALA A 52 14.23 -8.20 5.01
C ALA A 52 14.44 -6.70 5.31
N ALA A 53 13.65 -6.12 6.22
CA ALA A 53 13.80 -4.74 6.69
C ALA A 53 14.76 -4.59 7.88
N GLY A 54 15.29 -5.70 8.43
CA GLY A 54 16.12 -5.70 9.64
C GLY A 54 15.35 -5.38 10.93
N ILE A 55 14.03 -5.57 10.93
CA ILE A 55 13.14 -5.20 12.04
C ILE A 55 12.90 -6.42 12.92
N ARG A 56 13.30 -6.34 14.20
CA ARG A 56 13.07 -7.44 15.15
C ARG A 56 11.60 -7.61 15.49
N ARG A 57 11.23 -8.80 15.98
CA ARG A 57 9.84 -9.13 16.30
C ARG A 57 9.27 -8.30 17.46
N ASP A 58 10.12 -7.98 18.43
CA ASP A 58 9.84 -7.21 19.64
C ASP A 58 9.98 -5.69 19.44
N ASP A 59 10.49 -5.25 18.29
CA ASP A 59 10.69 -3.83 18.01
C ASP A 59 9.42 -3.18 17.48
N HIS A 60 8.51 -2.87 18.40
CA HIS A 60 7.24 -2.21 18.11
C HIS A 60 7.42 -0.83 17.47
N VAL A 61 8.50 -0.11 17.83
CA VAL A 61 8.79 1.23 17.31
C VAL A 61 9.20 1.14 15.86
N ALA A 62 10.19 0.30 15.52
CA ALA A 62 10.64 0.15 14.13
C ALA A 62 9.54 -0.40 13.21
N ARG A 63 8.64 -1.25 13.73
CA ARG A 63 7.45 -1.71 13.00
C ARG A 63 6.48 -0.58 12.70
N TYR A 64 6.25 0.30 13.67
CA TYR A 64 5.43 1.47 13.48
C TYR A 64 6.06 2.43 12.45
N GLU A 65 7.38 2.66 12.53
CA GLU A 65 8.11 3.46 11.55
C GLU A 65 8.04 2.87 10.12
N ASP A 66 8.14 1.55 9.96
CA ASP A 66 7.92 0.85 8.68
C ASP A 66 6.49 1.03 8.15
N MET A 67 5.50 1.01 9.05
CA MET A 67 4.12 1.33 8.69
C MET A 67 4.00 2.78 8.21
N LEU A 68 4.62 3.75 8.90
CA LEU A 68 4.66 5.16 8.45
C LEU A 68 5.39 5.34 7.12
N ARG A 69 6.40 4.51 6.81
CA ARG A 69 7.05 4.50 5.47
C ARG A 69 6.06 4.17 4.35
N ASN A 70 5.00 3.39 4.62
CA ASN A 70 3.96 3.14 3.63
C ASN A 70 3.17 4.42 3.30
N LEU A 71 2.83 5.23 4.30
CA LEU A 71 2.13 6.52 4.12
C LEU A 71 3.01 7.58 3.46
N LYS A 72 4.33 7.35 3.52
CA LYS A 72 5.34 8.06 2.75
C LYS A 72 5.64 7.38 1.41
N PHE A 73 4.80 6.47 0.91
CA PHE A 73 4.97 5.79 -0.37
C PHE A 73 6.39 5.22 -0.58
N TYR A 74 7.07 4.83 0.50
CA TYR A 74 8.49 4.45 0.52
C TYR A 74 9.44 5.44 -0.17
N GLY A 75 9.08 6.72 -0.26
CA GLY A 75 9.85 7.76 -0.92
C GLY A 75 9.71 7.83 -2.45
N ALA A 76 8.75 7.13 -3.05
CA ALA A 76 8.62 7.15 -4.50
C ALA A 76 8.16 8.50 -5.06
N PRO A 77 8.64 8.87 -6.25
CA PRO A 77 8.23 10.09 -6.93
C PRO A 77 6.79 10.02 -7.48
N HIS A 78 6.28 8.82 -7.75
CA HIS A 78 4.98 8.58 -8.33
C HIS A 78 4.19 7.53 -7.56
N VAL A 79 2.91 7.80 -7.42
CA VAL A 79 1.94 6.86 -6.87
C VAL A 79 0.72 6.74 -7.79
N ALA A 80 0.33 5.52 -8.12
CA ALA A 80 -0.90 5.23 -8.82
C ALA A 80 -1.90 4.59 -7.86
N PHE A 81 -3.17 5.01 -7.99
CA PHE A 81 -4.28 4.48 -7.24
C PHE A 81 -5.20 3.77 -8.21
N LEU A 82 -5.48 2.49 -7.95
CA LEU A 82 -6.40 1.70 -8.74
C LEU A 82 -7.75 1.66 -8.05
N PHE A 83 -8.70 2.39 -8.61
CA PHE A 83 -10.07 2.48 -8.12
C PHE A 83 -10.98 1.51 -8.83
N MET A 84 -11.98 1.02 -8.10
CA MET A 84 -12.96 0.12 -8.68
C MET A 84 -14.38 0.44 -8.20
N PRO A 85 -15.40 0.27 -9.07
CA PRO A 85 -16.77 0.51 -8.72
C PRO A 85 -17.32 -0.58 -7.78
N VAL A 86 -18.23 -0.19 -6.89
CA VAL A 86 -19.02 -1.13 -6.09
C VAL A 86 -20.13 -1.71 -6.97
N ILE A 87 -19.97 -2.96 -7.41
CA ILE A 87 -20.93 -3.68 -8.27
C ILE A 87 -21.17 -5.06 -7.66
N GLY A 88 -22.42 -5.36 -7.28
CA GLY A 88 -22.77 -6.62 -6.62
C GLY A 88 -22.00 -6.81 -5.31
N ASP A 89 -21.41 -7.99 -5.12
CA ASP A 89 -20.52 -8.31 -3.99
C ASP A 89 -19.07 -7.82 -4.21
N SER A 90 -18.80 -7.16 -5.34
CA SER A 90 -17.50 -6.64 -5.75
C SER A 90 -16.41 -7.70 -5.97
N VAL A 91 -16.70 -9.01 -5.84
CA VAL A 91 -15.71 -10.09 -5.98
C VAL A 91 -15.12 -10.14 -7.39
N ARG A 92 -15.98 -10.03 -8.41
CA ARG A 92 -15.56 -10.08 -9.81
C ARG A 92 -14.70 -8.86 -10.17
N THR A 93 -15.16 -7.67 -9.78
CA THR A 93 -14.45 -6.41 -10.00
C THR A 93 -13.10 -6.39 -9.27
N ALA A 94 -13.03 -6.94 -8.05
CA ALA A 94 -11.77 -7.09 -7.31
C ALA A 94 -10.79 -8.02 -8.04
N GLY A 95 -11.29 -9.10 -8.63
CA GLY A 95 -10.49 -9.99 -9.48
C GLY A 95 -9.92 -9.27 -10.70
N ASP A 96 -10.74 -8.51 -11.42
CA ASP A 96 -10.33 -7.74 -12.61
C ASP A 96 -9.26 -6.69 -12.26
N ILE A 97 -9.43 -5.98 -11.15
CA ILE A 97 -8.46 -4.99 -10.66
C ILE A 97 -7.17 -5.67 -10.21
N GLY A 98 -7.24 -6.83 -9.56
CA GLY A 98 -6.06 -7.62 -9.21
C GLY A 98 -5.24 -8.03 -10.43
N MET A 99 -5.92 -8.50 -11.49
CA MET A 99 -5.27 -8.85 -12.77
C MET A 99 -4.64 -7.62 -13.44
N TYR A 100 -5.33 -6.48 -13.43
CA TYR A 100 -4.78 -5.23 -13.94
C TYR A 100 -3.55 -4.76 -13.14
N ALA A 101 -3.63 -4.79 -11.80
CA ALA A 101 -2.53 -4.41 -10.91
C ALA A 101 -1.28 -5.25 -11.17
N GLN A 102 -1.46 -6.56 -11.34
CA GLN A 102 -0.36 -7.48 -11.67
C GLN A 102 0.24 -7.18 -13.04
N THR A 103 -0.60 -6.93 -14.05
CA THR A 103 -0.14 -6.59 -15.41
C THR A 103 0.66 -5.28 -15.41
N LEU A 104 0.20 -4.28 -14.65
CA LEU A 104 0.88 -3.01 -14.49
C LEU A 104 2.23 -3.17 -13.76
N LEU A 105 2.30 -3.98 -12.71
CA LEU A 105 3.55 -4.33 -12.02
C LEU A 105 4.57 -4.99 -12.95
N LEU A 106 4.13 -5.94 -13.76
CA LEU A 106 4.99 -6.61 -14.75
C LEU A 106 5.46 -5.63 -15.83
N SER A 107 4.60 -4.73 -16.30
CA SER A 107 4.97 -3.68 -17.26
C SER A 107 6.01 -2.72 -16.68
N LEU A 108 5.83 -2.28 -15.42
CA LEU A 108 6.83 -1.48 -14.72
C LEU A 108 8.18 -2.20 -14.66
N ALA A 109 8.18 -3.47 -14.25
CA ALA A 109 9.39 -4.28 -14.16
C ALA A 109 10.09 -4.40 -15.54
N ALA A 110 9.34 -4.61 -16.62
CA ALA A 110 9.86 -4.68 -17.98
C ALA A 110 10.52 -3.37 -18.44
N HIS A 111 10.06 -2.22 -17.93
CA HIS A 111 10.62 -0.90 -18.24
C HIS A 111 11.67 -0.43 -17.20
N GLY A 112 12.15 -1.32 -16.32
CA GLY A 112 13.17 -0.99 -15.34
C GLY A 112 12.67 -0.18 -14.14
N PHE A 113 11.37 -0.24 -13.87
CA PHE A 113 10.75 0.34 -12.68
C PHE A 113 10.43 -0.73 -11.63
N ALA A 114 10.50 -0.37 -10.36
CA ALA A 114 10.00 -1.20 -9.27
C ALA A 114 8.61 -0.69 -8.85
N GLY A 115 7.72 -1.62 -8.52
CA GLY A 115 6.38 -1.36 -8.01
C GLY A 115 6.15 -2.15 -6.73
N THR A 116 5.50 -1.55 -5.72
CA THR A 116 4.92 -2.31 -4.60
C THR A 116 3.42 -2.08 -4.55
N PRO A 117 2.59 -3.14 -4.51
CA PRO A 117 1.20 -3.00 -4.12
C PRO A 117 1.12 -2.69 -2.62
N GLN A 118 0.32 -1.70 -2.23
CA GLN A 118 0.01 -1.41 -0.83
C GLN A 118 -1.49 -1.37 -0.64
N THR A 119 -1.97 -2.02 0.42
CA THR A 119 -3.37 -2.01 0.84
C THR A 119 -3.63 -1.05 2.01
N VAL A 120 -2.57 -0.63 2.72
CA VAL A 120 -2.65 0.23 3.91
C VAL A 120 -3.29 1.59 3.64
N LEU A 121 -3.25 2.08 2.40
CA LEU A 121 -3.88 3.36 2.06
C LEU A 121 -5.41 3.28 2.01
N GLY A 122 -5.97 2.07 1.89
CA GLY A 122 -7.41 1.84 2.02
C GLY A 122 -7.96 2.09 3.43
N PHE A 123 -7.10 2.35 4.42
CA PHE A 123 -7.53 2.79 5.75
C PHE A 123 -7.83 4.30 5.83
N TYR A 124 -7.48 5.06 4.78
CA TYR A 124 -7.55 6.53 4.78
C TYR A 124 -8.17 7.10 3.49
N PRO A 125 -9.36 6.63 3.08
CA PRO A 125 -10.04 7.16 1.90
C PRO A 125 -10.37 8.65 2.04
N GLY A 126 -10.54 9.17 3.26
CA GLY A 126 -10.87 10.59 3.51
C GLY A 126 -9.68 11.56 3.39
N SER A 127 -8.44 11.08 3.30
CA SER A 127 -7.26 11.94 3.38
C SER A 127 -7.05 12.78 2.11
N SER A 128 -7.62 13.98 2.08
CA SER A 128 -7.30 15.15 1.21
C SER A 128 -7.17 14.96 -0.32
N GLY A 129 -7.23 13.74 -0.86
CA GLY A 129 -7.57 13.55 -2.25
C GLY A 129 -9.04 13.89 -2.36
N ASN A 130 -9.38 14.86 -3.20
CA ASN A 130 -10.75 15.05 -3.65
C ASN A 130 -11.14 13.84 -4.53
N TRP A 131 -11.21 12.66 -3.92
CA TRP A 131 -11.45 11.41 -4.60
C TRP A 131 -12.87 11.47 -5.17
N PRO A 132 -13.10 10.92 -6.37
CA PRO A 132 -14.41 10.97 -6.99
C PRO A 132 -15.46 10.42 -6.01
N GLY A 133 -16.42 11.27 -5.63
CA GLY A 133 -17.46 10.94 -4.67
C GLY A 133 -18.22 9.67 -5.03
N ASP A 134 -18.63 8.96 -3.98
CA ASP A 134 -19.75 8.02 -3.92
C ASP A 134 -19.53 6.62 -4.51
N ARG A 135 -18.39 6.29 -5.14
CA ARG A 135 -18.30 5.03 -5.92
C ARG A 135 -17.05 4.19 -5.84
N LEU A 136 -16.00 4.62 -5.14
CA LEU A 136 -14.69 4.02 -5.31
C LEU A 136 -14.12 3.59 -3.98
N LEU A 137 -14.09 2.28 -3.79
CA LEU A 137 -13.70 1.71 -2.50
C LEU A 137 -12.51 0.77 -2.60
N HIS A 138 -11.63 0.92 -3.57
CA HIS A 138 -10.42 0.11 -3.57
C HIS A 138 -9.28 1.00 -4.01
N THR A 139 -8.18 0.95 -3.26
CA THR A 139 -6.91 1.49 -3.71
C THR A 139 -5.90 0.37 -3.62
N PHE A 140 -5.54 -0.20 -4.76
CA PHE A 140 -4.18 -0.73 -4.85
C PHE A 140 -3.30 0.46 -5.13
N THR A 141 -2.48 0.79 -4.13
CA THR A 141 -1.45 1.79 -4.31
C THR A 141 -0.28 1.11 -4.99
N LEU A 142 0.06 1.57 -6.18
CA LEU A 142 1.26 1.16 -6.87
C LEU A 142 2.27 2.29 -6.83
N VAL A 143 3.40 2.00 -6.21
CA VAL A 143 4.48 2.95 -5.96
C VAL A 143 5.61 2.67 -6.94
N GLY A 144 5.80 3.53 -7.94
CA GLY A 144 6.80 3.35 -8.99
C GLY A 144 8.15 4.01 -8.66
N PHE A 145 9.24 3.24 -8.61
CA PHE A 145 10.63 3.76 -8.54
C PHE A 145 11.36 3.50 -9.85
N LYS A 146 12.17 4.46 -10.32
CA LYS A 146 13.25 4.13 -11.27
C LYS A 146 14.27 3.27 -10.51
N LYS A 147 14.68 2.13 -11.07
CA LYS A 147 15.67 1.24 -10.45
C LYS A 147 17.04 1.93 -10.41
N THR A 148 17.24 2.79 -9.42
CA THR A 148 18.55 3.37 -9.08
C THR A 148 19.01 2.66 -7.81
N ASN A 149 19.95 1.72 -7.97
CA ASN A 149 20.74 1.06 -6.92
C ASN A 149 20.13 0.95 -5.51
N LEU A 150 19.03 0.21 -5.34
CA LEU A 150 18.62 -0.29 -4.01
C LEU A 150 19.52 -1.46 -3.51
N LEU A 151 20.66 -1.72 -4.17
CA LEU A 151 21.64 -2.75 -3.81
C LEU A 151 23.02 -2.22 -3.43
N THR A 152 23.24 -0.90 -3.34
CA THR A 152 24.46 -0.36 -2.72
C THR A 152 24.13 0.19 -1.34
N ARG A 153 24.06 -0.71 -0.36
CA ARG A 153 24.49 -0.37 1.00
C ARG A 153 25.91 -0.89 1.12
N ASP A 154 26.84 0.06 1.02
CA ASP A 154 28.27 -0.13 1.22
C ASP A 154 28.58 -0.56 2.67
N HIS A 155 29.52 -1.50 2.76
CA HIS A 155 30.38 -1.90 3.90
C HIS A 155 29.75 -2.41 5.20
#